data_AF-A0A2V6JRV7-F1
#
_entry.id   AF-A0A2V6JRV7-F1
#
_cell.length_a   1.000
_cell.length_b   1.000
_cell.length_c   1.000
_cell.angle_alpha   90.00
_cell.angle_beta   90.00
_cell.angle_gamma   90.00
#
_symmetry.space_group_name_H-M   'P 1'
#
loop_
_entity.id
_entity.type
_entity.pdbx_description
1 polymer ?
#
loop_
_entity_poly.entity_id
_entity_poly.type
_entity_poly.pdbx_seq_one_letter_code
_entity_poly.pdbx_strand_id
1 'polypeptide(L)'
;MFDYSNNIDSACKSWLHDSELTKINRHVFARHAYAKSWGCHTGEEMSKKWYAATGVRMIGAVGKTQYMMEELPVLVSQTDKWTD
;
A
#
# COMPACT_ATOMS: atom_id res chain seq x y z
N MET A 1 -7.79 -0.17 12.73
CA MET A 1 -8.62 1.04 12.87
C MET A 1 -8.48 1.87 11.61
N PHE A 2 -9.46 1.75 10.71
CA PHE A 2 -9.68 2.73 9.66
C PHE A 2 -9.87 4.10 10.32
N ASP A 3 -9.28 5.13 9.74
CA ASP A 3 -9.29 6.48 10.28
C ASP A 3 -10.72 7.06 10.26
N TYR A 4 -11.38 7.07 11.42
CA TYR A 4 -12.70 7.68 11.63
C TYR A 4 -12.67 9.22 11.58
N SER A 5 -11.57 9.86 11.18
CA SER A 5 -11.50 11.31 10.98
C SER A 5 -12.04 11.76 9.62
N ASN A 6 -12.46 10.84 8.74
CA ASN A 6 -12.98 11.15 7.41
C ASN A 6 -14.49 10.89 7.29
N ASN A 7 -15.23 11.91 6.84
CA ASN A 7 -16.67 11.87 6.55
C ASN A 7 -17.06 10.94 5.39
N ILE A 8 -16.10 10.33 4.71
CA ILE A 8 -16.34 9.45 3.59
C ILE A 8 -15.49 8.20 3.78
N ASP A 9 -16.17 7.08 4.02
CA ASP A 9 -15.55 5.76 3.95
C ASP A 9 -15.28 5.45 2.47
N SER A 10 -14.06 5.03 2.16
CA SER A 10 -13.63 4.65 0.80
C SER A 10 -13.64 5.75 -0.28
N ALA A 11 -13.57 7.04 0.07
CA ALA A 11 -13.28 8.09 -0.91
C ALA A 11 -11.93 8.76 -0.68
N CYS A 12 -11.29 9.14 -1.79
CA CYS A 12 -10.08 9.95 -1.78
C CYS A 12 -10.39 11.35 -2.33
N LYS A 13 -9.93 12.39 -1.63
CA LYS A 13 -10.00 13.77 -2.15
C LYS A 13 -8.97 14.01 -3.26
N SER A 14 -7.93 13.18 -3.32
CA SER A 14 -6.89 13.19 -4.32
C SER A 14 -6.29 11.79 -4.44
N TRP A 15 -5.96 11.38 -5.66
CA TRP A 15 -5.36 10.09 -5.94
C TRP A 15 -4.20 10.28 -6.92
N LEU A 16 -3.28 9.32 -6.93
CA LEU A 16 -2.21 9.22 -7.92
C LEU A 16 -2.34 7.87 -8.62
N HIS A 17 -2.30 7.87 -9.94
CA HIS A 17 -2.12 6.63 -10.68
C HIS A 17 -0.73 6.06 -10.40
N ASP A 18 -0.54 4.76 -10.61
CA ASP A 18 0.76 4.11 -10.39
C ASP A 18 1.89 4.68 -11.28
N SER A 19 1.53 5.24 -12.42
CA SER A 19 2.40 5.94 -13.36
C SER A 19 2.77 7.36 -12.90
N GLU A 20 2.11 7.88 -11.88
CA GLU A 20 2.29 9.24 -11.35
C GLU A 20 3.05 9.27 -10.03
N LEU A 21 3.53 8.12 -9.53
CA LEU A 21 4.26 8.02 -8.27
C LEU A 21 5.54 8.88 -8.24
N THR A 22 6.11 9.22 -9.39
CA THR A 22 7.26 10.13 -9.52
C THR A 22 6.96 11.57 -9.11
N LYS A 23 5.67 11.94 -8.97
CA LYS A 23 5.26 13.23 -8.41
C LYS A 23 5.52 13.32 -6.90
N ILE A 24 5.76 12.19 -6.22
CA ILE A 24 6.11 12.16 -4.80
C ILE A 24 7.55 12.64 -4.63
N ASN A 25 7.77 13.67 -3.81
CA ASN A 25 9.13 14.07 -3.46
C ASN A 25 9.77 12.98 -2.57
N ARG A 26 10.65 12.16 -3.14
CA ARG A 26 11.31 11.06 -2.42
C ARG A 26 12.06 11.47 -1.15
N HIS A 27 12.45 12.73 -1.00
CA HIS A 27 13.19 13.21 0.17
C HIS A 27 12.31 13.43 1.41
N VAL A 28 10.98 13.28 1.28
CA VAL A 28 10.06 13.34 2.43
C VAL A 28 10.17 12.09 3.31
N PHE A 29 10.72 11.00 2.79
CA PHE A 29 10.86 9.76 3.54
C PHE A 29 12.12 9.78 4.41
N ALA A 30 11.96 9.38 5.66
CA ALA A 30 13.09 9.15 6.56
C ALA A 30 13.96 7.99 6.05
N ARG A 31 15.24 7.98 6.46
CA ARG A 31 16.13 6.85 6.22
C ARG A 31 15.53 5.60 6.86
N HIS A 32 15.39 4.52 6.09
CA HIS A 32 14.73 3.27 6.50
C HIS A 32 13.23 3.42 6.86
N ALA A 33 12.53 4.35 6.23
CA ALA A 33 11.08 4.48 6.37
C ALA A 33 10.36 3.14 6.11
N TYR A 34 9.42 2.82 6.98
CA TYR A 34 8.55 1.65 6.83
C TYR A 34 7.36 2.01 5.94
N ALA A 35 7.21 1.32 4.81
CA ALA A 35 6.05 1.45 3.93
C ALA A 35 5.37 0.09 3.76
N LYS A 36 4.05 0.05 3.93
CA LYS A 36 3.23 -1.14 3.70
C LYS A 36 1.90 -0.75 3.06
N SER A 37 1.58 -1.39 1.94
CA SER A 37 0.24 -1.37 1.36
C SER A 37 -0.53 -2.58 1.86
N TRP A 38 -1.83 -2.41 2.08
CA TRP A 38 -2.74 -3.49 2.44
C TRP A 38 -3.61 -3.94 1.26
N GLY A 39 -3.41 -3.36 0.09
CA GLY A 39 -4.13 -3.71 -1.14
C GLY A 39 -3.77 -5.10 -1.65
N CYS A 40 -4.76 -5.78 -2.22
CA CYS A 40 -4.56 -7.03 -2.97
C CYS A 40 -3.48 -6.85 -4.04
N HIS A 41 -2.67 -7.88 -4.26
CA HIS A 41 -1.69 -7.97 -5.35
C HIS A 41 -0.65 -6.84 -5.41
N THR A 42 -0.55 -5.98 -4.37
CA THR A 42 0.41 -4.86 -4.36
C THR A 42 1.85 -5.36 -4.53
N GLY A 43 2.21 -6.48 -3.91
CA GLY A 43 3.55 -7.06 -3.97
C GLY A 43 3.94 -7.58 -5.35
N GLU A 44 2.98 -7.77 -6.25
CA GLU A 44 3.23 -8.28 -7.61
C GLU A 44 3.72 -7.17 -8.55
N GLU A 45 3.23 -5.94 -8.35
CA GLU A 45 3.49 -4.81 -9.25
C GLU A 45 3.78 -3.49 -8.52
N MET A 46 2.83 -3.00 -7.72
CA MET A 46 2.87 -1.66 -7.14
C MET A 46 4.07 -1.46 -6.20
N SER A 47 4.49 -2.48 -5.45
CA SER A 47 5.70 -2.43 -4.62
C SER A 47 6.96 -2.09 -5.43
N LYS A 48 7.09 -2.61 -6.65
CA LYS A 48 8.22 -2.31 -7.54
C LYS A 48 8.15 -0.88 -8.09
N LYS A 49 6.96 -0.45 -8.51
CA LYS A 49 6.73 0.92 -9.01
C LYS A 49 7.01 1.96 -7.91
N TRP A 50 6.56 1.68 -6.69
CA TRP A 50 6.82 2.51 -5.52
C TRP A 50 8.32 2.65 -5.23
N TYR A 51 9.05 1.53 -5.21
CA TYR A 51 10.49 1.55 -5.02
C TYR A 51 11.22 2.33 -6.13
N ALA A 52 10.80 2.15 -7.39
CA ALA A 52 11.38 2.89 -8.51
C ALA A 52 11.17 4.40 -8.40
N ALA A 53 10.00 4.84 -7.92
CA ALA A 53 9.69 6.26 -7.78
C ALA A 53 10.30 6.91 -6.52
N THR A 54 10.33 6.18 -5.40
CA THR A 54 10.63 6.76 -4.07
C THR A 54 11.96 6.29 -3.48
N GLY A 55 12.50 5.16 -3.95
CA GLY A 55 13.64 4.49 -3.32
C GLY A 55 13.33 3.80 -1.98
N VAL A 56 12.07 3.83 -1.52
CA VAL A 56 11.61 3.17 -0.30
C VAL A 56 10.99 1.83 -0.66
N ARG A 57 11.36 0.76 0.04
CA ARG A 57 10.72 -0.55 -0.16
C ARG A 57 9.34 -0.55 0.46
N MET A 58 8.35 -1.06 -0.27
CA MET A 58 6.98 -1.15 0.21
C MET A 58 6.55 -2.60 0.29
N ILE A 59 6.18 -3.03 1.49
CA ILE A 59 5.61 -4.34 1.72
C ILE A 59 4.22 -4.38 1.07
N GLY A 60 3.98 -5.35 0.21
CA GLY A 60 2.72 -5.58 -0.49
C GLY A 60 2.29 -7.03 -0.43
N ALA A 61 0.99 -7.28 -0.59
CA ALA A 61 0.44 -8.63 -0.68
C ALA A 61 0.71 -9.22 -2.07
N VAL A 62 1.18 -10.46 -2.13
CA VAL A 62 1.03 -11.36 -3.28
C VAL A 62 -0.23 -12.17 -3.01
N GLY A 63 -1.26 -12.00 -3.84
CA GLY A 63 -2.60 -12.53 -3.60
C GLY A 63 -3.58 -11.54 -2.96
N LYS A 64 -4.70 -12.06 -2.46
CA LYS A 64 -5.86 -11.24 -2.04
C LYS A 64 -5.81 -10.89 -0.55
N THR A 65 -6.28 -9.69 -0.21
CA THR A 65 -6.53 -9.27 1.17
C THR A 65 -8.03 -9.15 1.45
N GLN A 66 -8.45 -9.46 2.67
CA GLN A 66 -9.82 -9.27 3.15
C GLN A 66 -9.91 -8.12 4.16
N TYR A 67 -11.03 -7.40 4.11
CA TYR A 67 -11.29 -6.19 4.90
C TYR A 67 -12.51 -6.33 5.84
N MET A 68 -12.99 -7.55 6.05
CA MET A 68 -14.35 -7.83 6.55
C MET A 68 -14.55 -7.74 8.08
N MET A 69 -13.49 -7.59 8.89
CA MET A 69 -13.61 -7.81 10.35
C MET A 69 -13.12 -6.66 11.24
N GLU A 70 -13.22 -5.40 10.81
CA GLU A 70 -12.76 -4.21 11.57
C GLU A 70 -11.26 -4.23 11.99
N GLU A 71 -10.54 -5.29 11.59
CA GLU A 71 -9.13 -5.56 11.84
C GLU A 71 -8.26 -5.08 10.68
N LEU A 72 -6.93 -5.21 10.85
CA LEU A 72 -6.01 -4.97 9.74
C LEU A 72 -6.25 -6.01 8.63
N PRO A 73 -6.12 -5.62 7.35
CA PRO A 73 -6.38 -6.55 6.26
C PRO A 73 -5.46 -7.76 6.32
N VAL A 74 -6.04 -8.95 6.22
CA VAL A 74 -5.31 -10.22 6.25
C VAL A 74 -5.35 -10.89 4.88
N LEU A 75 -4.36 -11.75 4.63
CA LEU A 75 -4.29 -12.54 3.40
C LEU A 75 -5.39 -13.61 3.40
N VAL A 76 -6.02 -13.82 2.24
CA VAL A 76 -7.18 -14.72 2.12
C VAL A 76 -6.75 -16.18 1.96
N SER A 77 -5.69 -16.44 1.19
CA SER A 77 -5.19 -17.80 0.96
C SER A 77 -3.94 -18.12 1.77
N GLN A 78 -3.73 -19.40 2.09
CA GLN A 78 -2.50 -19.89 2.71
C GLN A 78 -1.26 -19.77 1.81
N THR A 79 -1.46 -19.67 0.51
CA THR A 79 -0.38 -19.47 -0.48
C THR A 79 0.04 -18.02 -0.62
N ASP A 80 -0.81 -17.10 -0.16
CA ASP A 80 -0.57 -15.67 -0.26
C ASP A 80 0.50 -15.25 0.74
N LYS A 81 1.25 -14.19 0.45
CA LYS A 81 2.32 -13.71 1.33
C LYS A 81 2.56 -12.22 1.21
N TRP A 82 3.19 -11.64 2.24
CA TRP A 82 3.71 -10.29 2.21
C TRP A 82 5.14 -10.28 1.66
N THR A 83 5.46 -9.38 0.74
CA THR A 83 6.81 -9.22 0.14
C THR A 83 7.16 -7.75 -0.04
N ASP A 84 8.44 -7.40 0.00
CA ASP A 84 8.99 -6.05 -0.24
C ASP A 84 9.76 -5.92 -1.56
#